data_AF-A0AAU6I0P3-F1
#
_entry.id   AF-A0AAU6I0P3-F1
#
_cell.length_a   1.000
_cell.length_b   1.000
_cell.length_c   1.000
_cell.angle_alpha   90.00
_cell.angle_beta   90.00
_cell.angle_gamma   90.00
#
_symmetry.space_group_name_H-M   'P 1'
#
loop_
_entity.id
_entity.type
_entity.pdbx_description
1 polymer ?
#
loop_
_entity_poly.entity_id
_entity_poly.type
_entity_poly.pdbx_seq_one_letter_code
_entity_poly.pdbx_strand_id
1 'polypeptide(L)'
;MGSGSRIDHQHHLVATTAGTTITAPDEAIDVLGGLEQQQLIGEVLRLGTRVSENAATDEETAEFYQLRQRLQDEFGRPGSEDHPDGPIAQLWGTDPAVSVPGQRGLPTDWSSADDRAVQRAAAQQVLDEVAAEHQAATALQEQAREQWPENEAVSYTDDFDAFQRDYEAARERAERGEQVVPYMTENATGGLGAREGGRGFGVEIEFDIQPGVDRRQAIQNIGRELRDAGLSRTARQHGYHSQLEAGYTDEPNAWRLEQDCTVAGELVSPILYDEPQSWQNLATACEIIERNGGRASFGTGGHVHVGMHDYDHDVANHTRLMQTYAAHEDVLYRLAQNPASEGNQHRGTRWCRPNPVPSQGYTAISQIESYHGMAVNLSGARRGGESAHGEFRLWDGSLNPSVIQTQVKLSLGMAAAAVRDDTTVPGTRMQLGSHREQRRQAGVGQRRRLSGDDWRTTTANFRQMVDSLFQRPEDKAQATALFQQTRWQRH
;
A
#
# COMPACT_ATOMS: atom_id res chain seq x y z
N MET A 1 -47.31 6.76 -10.06
CA MET A 1 -46.84 8.12 -10.35
C MET A 1 -46.08 8.61 -9.12
N GLY A 2 -44.77 8.37 -9.10
CA GLY A 2 -43.91 8.60 -7.94
C GLY A 2 -43.24 9.96 -8.02
N SER A 3 -43.32 10.70 -6.92
CA SER A 3 -42.67 11.99 -6.70
C SER A 3 -41.18 11.79 -6.40
N GLY A 4 -40.33 12.29 -7.29
CA GLY A 4 -38.88 12.35 -7.09
C GLY A 4 -38.52 13.45 -6.09
N SER A 5 -37.75 13.07 -5.07
CA SER A 5 -37.03 13.98 -4.18
C SER A 5 -35.60 14.09 -4.69
N ARG A 6 -35.27 15.22 -5.33
CA ARG A 6 -33.90 15.66 -5.59
C ARG A 6 -33.24 15.95 -4.24
N ILE A 7 -32.14 15.27 -3.95
CA ILE A 7 -31.19 15.68 -2.91
C ILE A 7 -30.09 16.44 -3.63
N ASP A 8 -29.96 17.72 -3.27
CA ASP A 8 -28.90 18.61 -3.70
C ASP A 8 -27.54 18.13 -3.17
N HIS A 9 -26.58 17.95 -4.08
CA HIS A 9 -25.17 17.80 -3.75
C HIS A 9 -24.52 19.19 -3.84
N GLN A 10 -24.30 19.83 -2.69
CA GLN A 10 -23.39 20.95 -2.55
C GLN A 10 -22.52 20.71 -1.33
N HIS A 11 -21.21 20.56 -1.58
CA HIS A 11 -20.09 21.26 -0.92
C HIS A 11 -18.81 20.43 -1.08
N HIS A 12 -18.13 20.61 -2.22
CA HIS A 12 -16.67 20.47 -2.28
C HIS A 12 -16.08 21.86 -2.03
N LEU A 13 -15.19 21.96 -1.04
CA LEU A 13 -14.34 23.12 -0.84
C LEU A 13 -13.31 23.16 -1.97
N VAL A 14 -13.63 23.84 -3.08
CA VAL A 14 -12.65 24.33 -4.04
C VAL A 14 -13.00 25.77 -4.33
N ALA A 15 -12.08 26.68 -3.99
CA ALA A 15 -12.13 28.07 -4.41
C ALA A 15 -12.07 28.13 -5.94
N THR A 16 -13.04 28.79 -6.55
CA THR A 16 -13.08 29.10 -7.98
C THR A 16 -11.95 30.07 -8.35
N THR A 17 -11.04 29.67 -9.25
CA THR A 17 -10.22 30.60 -10.04
C THR A 17 -10.68 30.59 -11.49
N ALA A 18 -10.88 31.80 -12.02
CA ALA A 18 -11.49 32.05 -13.32
C ALA A 18 -10.53 31.74 -14.49
N GLY A 19 -11.04 30.94 -15.44
CA GLY A 19 -10.97 31.18 -16.88
C GLY A 19 -9.60 31.35 -17.57
N THR A 20 -9.09 30.24 -18.12
CA THR A 20 -8.58 30.19 -19.51
C THR A 20 -8.68 28.75 -20.03
N THR A 21 -9.55 28.51 -21.01
CA THR A 21 -9.63 27.23 -21.72
C THR A 21 -8.44 27.12 -22.66
N ILE A 22 -7.50 26.21 -22.36
CA ILE A 22 -6.46 25.78 -23.31
C ILE A 22 -7.01 24.57 -24.05
N THR A 23 -7.31 24.72 -25.34
CA THR A 23 -7.65 23.62 -26.22
C THR A 23 -6.38 22.83 -26.55
N ALA A 24 -6.35 21.54 -26.25
CA ALA A 24 -5.29 20.64 -26.70
C ALA A 24 -5.38 20.45 -28.23
N PRO A 25 -4.24 20.36 -28.95
CA PRO A 25 -4.24 20.08 -30.39
C PRO A 25 -4.65 18.62 -30.68
N ASP A 26 -5.41 18.41 -31.75
CA ASP A 26 -5.95 17.12 -32.22
C ASP A 26 -4.91 16.18 -32.88
N GLU A 27 -3.61 16.47 -32.79
CA GLU A 27 -2.57 15.60 -33.32
C GLU A 27 -2.01 14.69 -32.24
N ALA A 28 -2.11 13.38 -32.46
CA ALA A 28 -1.48 12.36 -31.64
C ALA A 28 0.03 12.60 -31.60
N ILE A 29 0.51 13.17 -30.49
CA ILE A 29 1.93 13.18 -30.17
C ILE A 29 2.27 11.73 -29.81
N ASP A 30 3.13 11.10 -30.61
CA ASP A 30 3.74 9.82 -30.25
C ASP A 30 4.72 10.07 -29.09
N VAL A 31 4.20 9.99 -27.86
CA VAL A 31 4.97 10.21 -26.61
C VAL A 31 5.81 8.98 -26.26
N LEU A 32 5.69 7.89 -27.03
CA LEU A 32 6.43 6.67 -26.79
C LEU A 32 7.63 6.62 -27.73
N GLY A 33 8.81 6.81 -27.15
CA GLY A 33 10.03 6.33 -27.76
C GLY A 33 9.86 4.95 -28.39
N GLY A 34 10.47 4.72 -29.55
CA GLY A 34 10.39 3.43 -30.25
C GLY A 34 10.80 2.25 -29.35
N LEU A 35 10.44 1.02 -29.76
CA LEU A 35 10.75 -0.25 -29.09
C LEU A 35 12.19 -0.36 -28.54
N GLU A 36 13.15 0.28 -29.21
CA GLU A 36 14.56 0.34 -28.82
C GLU A 36 14.79 1.15 -27.53
N GLN A 37 14.08 2.27 -27.33
CA GLN A 37 14.17 3.07 -26.11
C GLN A 37 13.61 2.31 -24.90
N GLN A 38 12.51 1.57 -25.08
CA GLN A 38 11.91 0.77 -24.01
C GLN A 38 12.81 -0.39 -23.58
N GLN A 39 13.48 -1.04 -24.55
CA GLN A 39 14.46 -2.10 -24.27
C GLN A 39 15.68 -1.53 -23.53
N LEU A 40 16.19 -0.37 -23.96
CA LEU A 40 17.32 0.29 -23.31
C LEU A 40 17.01 0.67 -21.86
N ILE A 41 15.82 1.24 -21.58
CA ILE A 41 15.39 1.57 -20.22
C ILE A 41 15.26 0.31 -19.35
N GLY A 42 14.63 -0.75 -19.86
CA GLY A 42 14.48 -2.02 -19.14
C GLY A 42 15.81 -2.66 -18.76
N GLU A 43 16.79 -2.60 -19.65
CA GLU A 43 18.13 -3.16 -19.41
C GLU A 43 18.93 -2.34 -18.40
N VAL A 44 18.84 -1.00 -18.45
CA VAL A 44 19.44 -0.09 -17.47
C VAL A 44 18.87 -0.33 -16.06
N LEU A 45 17.55 -0.50 -15.93
CA LEU A 45 16.91 -0.77 -14.63
C LEU A 45 17.30 -2.15 -14.08
N ARG A 46 17.34 -3.18 -14.94
CA ARG A 46 17.74 -4.54 -14.56
C ARG A 46 19.17 -4.57 -14.03
N LEU A 47 20.12 -3.96 -14.74
CA LEU A 47 21.52 -3.94 -14.33
C LEU A 47 21.76 -2.97 -13.16
N GLY A 48 21.07 -1.82 -13.13
CA GLY A 48 21.17 -0.86 -12.03
C GLY A 48 20.73 -1.44 -10.69
N THR A 49 19.68 -2.28 -10.68
CA THR A 49 19.27 -3.03 -9.49
C THR A 49 20.41 -3.92 -8.99
N ARG A 50 21.04 -4.70 -9.88
CA ARG A 50 22.15 -5.60 -9.51
C ARG A 50 23.39 -4.86 -9.04
N VAL A 51 23.73 -3.72 -9.65
CA VAL A 51 24.82 -2.85 -9.21
C VAL A 51 24.53 -2.29 -7.81
N SER A 52 23.30 -1.82 -7.55
CA SER A 52 22.90 -1.30 -6.23
C SER A 52 22.93 -2.36 -5.12
N GLU A 53 22.65 -3.61 -5.46
CA GLU A 53 22.68 -4.76 -4.55
C GLU A 53 24.09 -5.36 -4.39
N ASN A 54 25.12 -4.80 -5.04
CA ASN A 54 26.47 -5.33 -5.10
C ASN A 54 26.52 -6.79 -5.62
N ALA A 55 25.58 -7.13 -6.50
CA ALA A 55 25.35 -8.45 -7.10
C ALA A 55 25.66 -8.48 -8.61
N ALA A 56 26.13 -7.37 -9.17
CA ALA A 56 26.64 -7.28 -10.53
C ALA A 56 28.11 -7.72 -10.59
N THR A 57 28.50 -8.40 -11.67
CA THR A 57 29.92 -8.57 -12.00
C THR A 57 30.53 -7.23 -12.42
N ASP A 58 31.86 -7.16 -12.51
CA ASP A 58 32.55 -5.98 -13.03
C ASP A 58 32.12 -5.66 -14.48
N GLU A 59 31.85 -6.69 -15.27
CA GLU A 59 31.38 -6.59 -16.66
C GLU A 59 29.96 -6.02 -16.73
N GLU A 60 29.05 -6.50 -15.87
CA GLU A 60 27.67 -6.00 -15.78
C GLU A 60 27.61 -4.57 -15.22
N THR A 61 28.55 -4.23 -14.33
CA THR A 61 28.70 -2.88 -13.81
C THR A 61 29.17 -1.92 -14.91
N ALA A 62 30.16 -2.33 -15.72
CA ALA A 62 30.61 -1.56 -16.87
C ALA A 62 29.50 -1.38 -17.92
N GLU A 63 28.75 -2.45 -18.20
CA GLU A 63 27.61 -2.43 -19.13
C GLU A 63 26.50 -1.49 -18.64
N PHE A 64 26.16 -1.52 -17.35
CA PHE A 64 25.20 -0.59 -16.75
C PHE A 64 25.58 0.87 -17.02
N TYR A 65 26.84 1.25 -16.76
CA TYR A 65 27.29 2.63 -16.96
C TYR A 65 27.32 3.02 -18.44
N GLN A 66 27.66 2.10 -19.35
CA GLN A 66 27.61 2.35 -20.79
C GLN A 66 26.18 2.56 -21.28
N LEU A 67 25.23 1.71 -20.86
CA LEU A 67 23.83 1.84 -21.26
C LEU A 67 23.17 3.07 -20.65
N ARG A 68 23.53 3.41 -19.40
CA ARG A 68 23.09 4.65 -18.74
C ARG A 68 23.60 5.88 -19.49
N GLN A 69 24.87 5.89 -19.89
CA GLN A 69 25.45 6.98 -20.69
C GLN A 69 24.78 7.07 -22.06
N ARG A 70 24.55 5.93 -22.73
CA ARG A 70 23.82 5.88 -24.01
C ARG A 70 22.41 6.42 -23.88
N LEU A 71 21.68 6.04 -22.82
CA LEU A 71 20.34 6.58 -22.54
C LEU A 71 20.38 8.10 -22.34
N GLN A 72 21.43 8.61 -21.70
CA GLN A 72 21.65 10.04 -21.50
C GLN A 72 22.04 10.77 -22.80
N ASP A 73 22.87 10.18 -23.64
CA ASP A 73 23.31 10.77 -24.91
C ASP A 73 22.20 10.77 -25.97
N GLU A 74 21.39 9.69 -26.02
CA GLU A 74 20.32 9.53 -27.01
C GLU A 74 19.03 10.25 -26.62
N PHE A 75 18.75 10.39 -25.31
CA PHE A 75 17.46 10.89 -24.83
C PHE A 75 17.55 12.04 -23.80
N GLY A 76 18.75 12.39 -23.34
CA GLY A 76 18.96 13.55 -22.47
C GLY A 76 18.87 14.85 -23.27
N ARG A 77 17.88 15.70 -22.97
CA ARG A 77 17.80 17.03 -23.58
C ARG A 77 18.98 17.90 -23.12
N PRO A 78 19.76 18.50 -24.03
CA PRO A 78 20.79 19.45 -23.64
C PRO A 78 20.12 20.75 -23.18
N GLY A 79 20.15 21.06 -21.87
CA GLY A 79 19.78 22.39 -21.36
C GLY A 79 19.09 22.50 -20.00
N SER A 80 18.81 21.42 -19.26
CA SER A 80 18.28 21.56 -17.88
C SER A 80 19.42 21.71 -16.87
N GLU A 81 19.33 22.73 -16.01
CA GLU A 81 20.35 23.15 -15.03
C GLU A 81 20.66 22.14 -13.91
N ASP A 82 20.00 20.97 -13.88
CA ASP A 82 20.29 19.88 -12.95
C ASP A 82 21.26 18.86 -13.57
N HIS A 83 22.50 19.28 -13.78
CA HIS A 83 23.61 18.41 -14.19
C HIS A 83 24.26 17.75 -12.95
N PRO A 84 24.36 16.41 -12.84
CA PRO A 84 24.84 15.76 -11.61
C PRO A 84 26.37 15.64 -11.45
N ASP A 85 27.20 16.23 -12.33
CA ASP A 85 28.66 16.10 -12.26
C ASP A 85 29.36 17.22 -11.47
N GLY A 86 28.63 17.86 -10.55
CA GLY A 86 29.13 18.97 -9.74
C GLY A 86 30.17 18.61 -8.66
N PRO A 87 30.16 17.44 -7.99
CA PRO A 87 31.10 17.21 -6.89
C PRO A 87 31.81 15.84 -6.91
N ILE A 88 32.56 15.49 -7.96
CA ILE A 88 33.63 14.44 -7.90
C ILE A 88 34.89 14.90 -8.65
N ALA A 89 35.28 16.18 -8.52
CA ALA A 89 36.52 16.71 -9.08
C ALA A 89 37.45 17.36 -8.03
N GLN A 90 37.15 17.22 -6.72
CA GLN A 90 37.91 17.89 -5.64
C GLN A 90 38.67 16.96 -4.69
N LEU A 91 38.86 15.67 -5.01
CA LEU A 91 39.46 14.72 -4.06
C LEU A 91 40.93 14.32 -4.31
N TRP A 92 41.62 14.85 -5.33
CA TRP A 92 43.05 14.52 -5.55
C TRP A 92 43.83 15.75 -6.06
N GLY A 93 44.59 16.41 -5.17
CA GLY A 93 45.43 17.60 -5.44
C GLY A 93 46.58 17.32 -6.43
N THR A 94 47.16 18.31 -7.13
CA THR A 94 47.97 19.43 -6.60
C THR A 94 48.24 20.49 -7.68
N ASP A 95 48.05 21.80 -7.41
CA ASP A 95 49.00 22.91 -7.73
C ASP A 95 48.47 24.27 -7.20
N PRO A 96 49.31 25.21 -6.69
CA PRO A 96 48.86 26.48 -6.12
C PRO A 96 49.06 27.64 -7.10
N ALA A 97 48.11 27.87 -8.01
CA ALA A 97 48.00 29.13 -8.75
C ALA A 97 46.69 29.18 -9.56
N VAL A 98 45.54 29.35 -8.91
CA VAL A 98 44.31 29.73 -9.61
C VAL A 98 43.61 30.83 -8.82
N SER A 99 43.67 32.01 -9.40
CA SER A 99 42.95 33.22 -9.02
C SER A 99 41.46 32.92 -8.85
N VAL A 100 40.87 33.40 -7.76
CA VAL A 100 39.43 33.34 -7.48
C VAL A 100 38.65 33.81 -8.71
N PRO A 101 37.91 32.93 -9.42
CA PRO A 101 36.97 33.38 -10.43
C PRO A 101 35.86 34.10 -9.67
N GLY A 102 35.70 35.39 -9.95
CA GLY A 102 34.67 36.22 -9.35
C GLY A 102 33.30 35.58 -9.45
N GLN A 103 32.46 35.86 -8.44
CA GLN A 103 31.02 35.59 -8.39
C GLN A 103 30.45 35.51 -9.81
N ARG A 104 30.23 34.29 -10.32
CA ARG A 104 29.38 34.09 -11.49
C ARG A 104 28.02 34.59 -11.08
N GLY A 105 27.64 35.71 -11.67
CA GLY A 105 26.42 36.43 -11.36
C GLY A 105 25.22 35.51 -11.44
N LEU A 106 24.44 35.48 -10.37
CA LEU A 106 23.02 35.22 -10.48
C LEU A 106 22.46 36.13 -11.60
N PRO A 107 21.57 35.65 -12.48
CA PRO A 107 21.01 36.49 -13.54
C PRO A 107 20.47 37.79 -12.95
N THR A 108 20.98 38.93 -13.43
CA THR A 108 20.69 40.25 -12.88
C THR A 108 19.30 40.78 -13.24
N ASP A 109 18.44 39.98 -13.89
CA ASP A 109 17.13 40.40 -14.40
C ASP A 109 15.92 39.76 -13.70
N TRP A 110 16.08 39.23 -12.48
CA TRP A 110 14.95 38.85 -11.62
C TRP A 110 14.35 40.07 -10.86
N SER A 111 14.44 41.26 -11.43
CA SER A 111 14.45 42.51 -10.64
C SER A 111 13.24 43.43 -10.80
N SER A 112 12.25 43.08 -11.62
CA SER A 112 11.03 43.88 -11.67
C SER A 112 10.26 43.77 -10.34
N ALA A 113 9.58 44.84 -9.95
CA ALA A 113 8.71 44.81 -8.77
C ALA A 113 7.54 43.83 -8.99
N ASP A 114 7.13 43.64 -10.25
CA ASP A 114 6.03 42.79 -10.66
C ASP A 114 6.38 41.31 -10.52
N ASP A 115 7.58 40.88 -10.92
CA ASP A 115 8.02 39.47 -10.75
C ASP A 115 8.10 39.07 -9.28
N ARG A 116 8.58 39.99 -8.43
CA ARG A 116 8.60 39.78 -6.97
C ARG A 116 7.20 39.74 -6.37
N ALA A 117 6.25 40.50 -6.91
CA ALA A 117 4.86 40.46 -6.48
C ALA A 117 4.19 39.13 -6.87
N VAL A 118 4.43 38.65 -8.10
CA VAL A 118 3.95 37.35 -8.59
C VAL A 118 4.54 36.21 -7.76
N GLN A 119 5.84 36.21 -7.50
CA GLN A 119 6.50 35.18 -6.67
C GLN A 119 5.97 35.17 -5.24
N ARG A 120 5.73 36.35 -4.63
CA ARG A 120 5.14 36.44 -3.29
C ARG A 120 3.70 35.95 -3.27
N ALA A 121 2.90 36.29 -4.29
CA ALA A 121 1.53 35.81 -4.40
C ALA A 121 1.49 34.28 -4.54
N ALA A 122 2.36 33.71 -5.39
CA ALA A 122 2.50 32.26 -5.53
C ALA A 122 2.96 31.59 -4.23
N ALA A 123 3.96 32.16 -3.55
CA ALA A 123 4.42 31.64 -2.25
C ALA A 123 3.33 31.72 -1.18
N GLN A 124 2.56 32.80 -1.13
CA GLN A 124 1.44 32.93 -0.19
C GLN A 124 0.33 31.92 -0.50
N GLN A 125 0.01 31.70 -1.78
CA GLN A 125 -0.96 30.69 -2.19
C GLN A 125 -0.56 29.29 -1.72
N VAL A 126 0.72 28.92 -1.89
CA VAL A 126 1.25 27.63 -1.40
C VAL A 126 1.17 27.55 0.13
N LEU A 127 1.49 28.63 0.85
CA LEU A 127 1.38 28.64 2.32
C LEU A 127 -0.07 28.51 2.80
N ASP A 128 -1.00 29.17 2.12
CA ASP A 128 -2.44 29.11 2.45
C ASP A 128 -3.01 27.71 2.17
N GLU A 129 -2.58 27.07 1.07
CA GLU A 129 -2.94 25.69 0.72
C GLU A 129 -2.41 24.70 1.76
N VAL A 130 -1.12 24.76 2.10
CA VAL A 130 -0.52 23.92 3.14
C VAL A 130 -1.18 24.13 4.51
N ALA A 131 -1.54 25.36 4.86
CA ALA A 131 -2.24 25.65 6.10
C ALA A 131 -3.66 25.05 6.12
N ALA A 132 -4.37 25.10 5.00
CA ALA A 132 -5.70 24.50 4.86
C ALA A 132 -5.64 22.96 4.94
N GLU A 133 -4.67 22.33 4.27
CA GLU A 133 -4.41 20.88 4.35
C GLU A 133 -4.11 20.46 5.79
N HIS A 134 -3.24 21.19 6.49
CA HIS A 134 -2.90 20.93 7.89
C HIS A 134 -4.13 21.02 8.81
N GLN A 135 -4.98 22.03 8.63
CA GLN A 135 -6.23 22.18 9.40
C GLN A 135 -7.20 21.03 9.11
N ALA A 136 -7.35 20.63 7.84
CA ALA A 136 -8.21 19.52 7.47
C ALA A 136 -7.71 18.19 8.06
N ALA A 137 -6.40 17.93 8.00
CA ALA A 137 -5.79 16.76 8.61
C ALA A 137 -6.03 16.75 10.13
N THR A 138 -5.78 17.87 10.82
CA THR A 138 -6.00 17.98 12.27
C THR A 138 -7.46 17.70 12.65
N ALA A 139 -8.41 18.27 11.91
CA ALA A 139 -9.84 18.02 12.14
C ALA A 139 -10.22 16.55 11.94
N LEU A 140 -9.65 15.87 10.93
CA LEU A 140 -9.86 14.43 10.71
C LEU A 140 -9.26 13.60 11.85
N GLN A 141 -8.11 13.98 12.40
CA GLN A 141 -7.52 13.31 13.56
C GLN A 141 -8.39 13.47 14.81
N GLU A 142 -8.90 14.68 15.07
CA GLU A 142 -9.84 14.95 16.17
C GLU A 142 -11.13 14.15 16.01
N GLN A 143 -11.72 14.17 14.82
CA GLN A 143 -12.90 13.38 14.50
C GLN A 143 -12.66 11.88 14.70
N ALA A 144 -11.52 11.34 14.27
CA ALA A 144 -11.19 9.93 14.47
C ALA A 144 -11.07 9.55 15.95
N ARG A 145 -10.63 10.49 16.81
CA ARG A 145 -10.59 10.30 18.27
C ARG A 145 -11.98 10.37 18.90
N GLU A 146 -12.79 11.35 18.52
CA GLU A 146 -14.14 11.54 19.06
C GLU A 146 -15.10 10.43 18.65
N GLN A 147 -14.98 9.94 17.41
CA GLN A 147 -15.81 8.85 16.89
C GLN A 147 -15.45 7.49 17.48
N TRP A 148 -14.31 7.37 18.18
CA TRP A 148 -13.96 6.14 18.87
C TRP A 148 -14.67 6.08 20.23
N PRO A 149 -15.73 5.27 20.39
CA PRO A 149 -16.48 5.20 21.64
C PRO A 149 -15.60 4.83 22.83
N GLU A 150 -15.88 5.45 23.98
CA GLU A 150 -15.18 5.24 25.25
C GLU A 150 -15.28 3.80 25.78
N ASN A 151 -16.34 3.06 25.38
CA ASN A 151 -16.59 1.70 25.84
C ASN A 151 -16.55 0.72 24.67
N GLU A 152 -15.52 -0.14 24.69
CA GLU A 152 -15.41 -1.29 23.79
C GLU A 152 -16.54 -2.29 24.08
N ALA A 153 -17.34 -2.64 23.07
CA ALA A 153 -18.48 -3.53 23.25
C ALA A 153 -18.07 -4.92 23.77
N VAL A 154 -16.92 -5.43 23.32
CA VAL A 154 -16.31 -6.69 23.73
C VAL A 154 -14.79 -6.59 23.57
N SER A 155 -14.03 -6.66 24.66
CA SER A 155 -12.56 -6.78 24.63
C SER A 155 -12.14 -8.24 24.63
N TYR A 156 -11.36 -8.71 23.65
CA TYR A 156 -10.84 -10.08 23.67
C TYR A 156 -9.74 -10.27 24.70
N THR A 157 -9.01 -9.22 25.02
CA THR A 157 -7.95 -9.22 26.02
C THR A 157 -8.53 -9.50 27.40
N ASP A 158 -9.62 -8.81 27.75
CA ASP A 158 -10.32 -8.97 29.02
C ASP A 158 -11.32 -10.15 29.02
N ASP A 159 -12.08 -10.35 27.95
CA ASP A 159 -12.99 -11.49 27.74
C ASP A 159 -12.40 -12.50 26.74
N PHE A 160 -11.57 -13.40 27.28
CA PHE A 160 -11.03 -14.51 26.50
C PHE A 160 -12.10 -15.46 25.94
N ASP A 161 -13.25 -15.59 26.62
CA ASP A 161 -14.32 -16.48 26.18
C ASP A 161 -15.00 -15.91 24.93
N ALA A 162 -15.04 -14.59 24.77
CA ALA A 162 -15.47 -13.96 23.51
C ALA A 162 -14.59 -14.37 22.32
N PHE A 163 -13.26 -14.25 22.48
CA PHE A 163 -12.32 -14.73 21.46
C PHE A 163 -12.51 -16.23 21.18
N GLN A 164 -12.67 -17.04 22.22
CA GLN A 164 -12.84 -18.48 22.08
C GLN A 164 -14.12 -18.83 21.33
N ARG A 165 -15.24 -18.15 21.60
CA ARG A 165 -16.52 -18.33 20.89
C ARG A 165 -16.36 -18.08 19.39
N ASP A 166 -15.71 -16.99 19.00
CA ASP A 166 -15.55 -16.65 17.58
C ASP A 166 -14.55 -17.56 16.87
N TYR A 167 -13.50 -17.99 17.57
CA TYR A 167 -12.57 -19.00 17.07
C TYR A 167 -13.27 -20.35 16.83
N GLU A 168 -14.14 -20.78 17.74
CA GLU A 168 -14.91 -22.01 17.60
C GLU A 168 -15.96 -21.90 16.50
N ALA A 169 -16.67 -20.79 16.40
CA ALA A 169 -17.62 -20.55 15.32
C ALA A 169 -16.96 -20.64 13.93
N ALA A 170 -15.75 -20.08 13.76
CA ALA A 170 -14.99 -20.22 12.54
C ALA A 170 -14.58 -21.68 12.26
N ARG A 171 -14.14 -22.41 13.29
CA ARG A 171 -13.81 -23.84 13.16
C ARG A 171 -15.03 -24.66 12.73
N GLU A 172 -16.19 -24.42 13.33
CA GLU A 172 -17.42 -25.13 13.01
C GLU A 172 -17.91 -24.85 11.57
N ARG A 173 -17.80 -23.60 11.08
CA ARG A 173 -18.03 -23.29 9.66
C ARG A 173 -17.13 -24.11 8.75
N ALA A 174 -15.85 -24.22 9.10
CA ALA A 174 -14.89 -25.00 8.33
C ALA A 174 -15.24 -26.50 8.32
N GLU A 175 -15.67 -27.05 9.46
CA GLU A 175 -16.13 -28.44 9.58
C GLU A 175 -17.40 -28.72 8.75
N ARG A 176 -18.25 -27.71 8.56
CA ARG A 176 -19.43 -27.78 7.68
C ARG A 176 -19.12 -27.53 6.20
N GLY A 177 -17.88 -27.17 5.85
CA GLY A 177 -17.50 -26.82 4.47
C GLY A 177 -18.07 -25.48 3.99
N GLU A 178 -18.44 -24.59 4.92
CA GLU A 178 -18.93 -23.24 4.62
C GLU A 178 -17.77 -22.25 4.41
N GLN A 179 -18.07 -21.09 3.81
CA GLN A 179 -17.14 -19.96 3.78
C GLN A 179 -16.79 -19.53 5.21
N VAL A 180 -15.55 -19.76 5.61
CA VAL A 180 -15.13 -19.62 7.01
C VAL A 180 -15.00 -18.18 7.45
N VAL A 181 -14.30 -17.38 6.63
CA VAL A 181 -14.14 -15.94 6.83
C VAL A 181 -15.37 -15.28 6.21
N PRO A 182 -16.25 -14.63 6.99
CA PRO A 182 -17.43 -13.97 6.43
C PRO A 182 -17.06 -12.91 5.39
N TYR A 183 -17.95 -12.65 4.44
CA TYR A 183 -17.83 -11.52 3.51
C TYR A 183 -18.98 -10.55 3.75
N MET A 184 -18.68 -9.26 3.83
CA MET A 184 -19.67 -8.21 4.08
C MET A 184 -19.65 -7.21 2.92
N THR A 185 -20.82 -6.85 2.40
CA THR A 185 -20.93 -5.78 1.40
C THR A 185 -21.45 -4.49 1.99
N GLU A 186 -22.15 -4.55 3.12
CA GLU A 186 -22.71 -3.37 3.79
C GLU A 186 -21.92 -3.10 5.08
N ASN A 187 -21.46 -1.85 5.24
CA ASN A 187 -20.66 -1.41 6.38
C ASN A 187 -19.60 -2.44 6.76
N ALA A 188 -18.80 -2.84 5.76
CA ALA A 188 -17.85 -3.91 5.94
C ALA A 188 -16.79 -3.48 6.94
N THR A 189 -16.27 -2.26 6.85
CA THR A 189 -15.11 -1.76 7.62
C THR A 189 -15.46 -1.00 8.89
N GLY A 190 -16.74 -0.78 9.18
CA GLY A 190 -17.15 -0.09 10.41
C GLY A 190 -16.87 1.41 10.38
N GLY A 191 -16.85 2.00 9.19
CA GLY A 191 -16.50 3.41 9.00
C GLY A 191 -15.03 3.67 8.68
N LEU A 192 -14.12 2.71 8.90
CA LEU A 192 -12.68 2.91 8.65
C LEU A 192 -12.38 3.27 7.19
N GLY A 193 -13.12 2.67 6.25
CA GLY A 193 -13.04 2.93 4.81
C GLY A 193 -14.14 3.84 4.26
N ALA A 194 -14.90 4.54 5.11
CA ALA A 194 -15.97 5.43 4.64
C ALA A 194 -15.43 6.64 3.85
N ARG A 195 -16.23 7.18 2.93
CA ARG A 195 -15.90 8.45 2.23
C ARG A 195 -15.81 9.63 3.18
N GLU A 196 -16.72 9.66 4.15
CA GLU A 196 -16.80 10.70 5.16
C GLU A 196 -16.21 10.16 6.47
N GLY A 197 -15.13 10.78 6.95
CA GLY A 197 -14.46 10.40 8.21
C GLY A 197 -13.62 9.11 8.15
N GLY A 198 -13.69 8.34 7.06
CA GLY A 198 -12.83 7.19 6.81
C GLY A 198 -11.69 7.49 5.84
N ARG A 199 -11.03 6.45 5.33
CA ARG A 199 -9.91 6.56 4.38
C ARG A 199 -10.18 5.74 3.12
N GLY A 200 -9.90 6.34 1.97
CA GLY A 200 -9.83 5.60 0.71
C GLY A 200 -8.74 4.53 0.77
N PHE A 201 -8.99 3.39 0.14
CA PHE A 201 -8.03 2.29 0.05
C PHE A 201 -7.94 1.73 -1.37
N GLY A 202 -6.83 1.12 -1.72
CA GLY A 202 -6.64 0.41 -2.98
C GLY A 202 -6.18 -1.02 -2.72
N VAL A 203 -6.44 -1.92 -3.68
CA VAL A 203 -5.91 -3.28 -3.66
C VAL A 203 -5.22 -3.60 -4.97
N GLU A 204 -4.11 -4.31 -4.88
CA GLU A 204 -3.44 -4.95 -6.01
C GLU A 204 -3.51 -6.46 -5.82
N ILE A 205 -4.09 -7.13 -6.82
CA ILE A 205 -4.34 -8.58 -6.81
C ILE A 205 -3.40 -9.21 -7.83
N GLU A 206 -2.26 -9.71 -7.36
CA GLU A 206 -1.37 -10.51 -8.19
C GLU A 206 -1.94 -11.91 -8.39
N PHE A 207 -1.82 -12.44 -9.60
CA PHE A 207 -2.23 -13.80 -9.92
C PHE A 207 -1.30 -14.45 -10.93
N ASP A 208 -1.20 -15.77 -10.83
CA ASP A 208 -0.60 -16.64 -11.84
C ASP A 208 -1.69 -17.31 -12.68
N ILE A 209 -1.29 -17.95 -13.78
CA ILE A 209 -2.17 -18.82 -14.56
C ILE A 209 -1.96 -20.28 -14.14
N GLN A 210 -3.05 -21.04 -14.04
CA GLN A 210 -3.03 -22.46 -13.74
C GLN A 210 -2.19 -23.24 -14.78
N PRO A 211 -1.40 -24.24 -14.36
CA PRO A 211 -0.62 -25.05 -15.28
C PRO A 211 -1.52 -25.72 -16.34
N GLY A 212 -1.11 -25.65 -17.61
CA GLY A 212 -1.85 -26.23 -18.73
C GLY A 212 -2.93 -25.31 -19.33
N VAL A 213 -3.22 -24.17 -18.72
CA VAL A 213 -4.05 -23.12 -19.33
C VAL A 213 -3.17 -22.23 -20.22
N ASP A 214 -3.64 -21.88 -21.42
CA ASP A 214 -2.95 -20.93 -22.30
C ASP A 214 -2.92 -19.55 -21.64
N ARG A 215 -1.74 -19.12 -21.20
CA ARG A 215 -1.54 -17.84 -20.49
C ARG A 215 -2.05 -16.64 -21.29
N ARG A 216 -1.76 -16.60 -22.59
CA ARG A 216 -2.13 -15.45 -23.44
C ARG A 216 -3.64 -15.37 -23.56
N GLN A 217 -4.29 -16.51 -23.82
CA GLN A 217 -5.73 -16.58 -23.93
C GLN A 217 -6.42 -16.24 -22.60
N ALA A 218 -5.91 -16.75 -21.48
CA ALA A 218 -6.44 -16.46 -20.14
C ALA A 218 -6.41 -14.95 -19.84
N ILE A 219 -5.27 -14.29 -20.02
CA ILE A 219 -5.12 -12.85 -19.80
C ILE A 219 -6.05 -12.04 -20.72
N GLN A 220 -6.18 -12.43 -21.99
CA GLN A 220 -7.10 -11.79 -22.92
C GLN A 220 -8.58 -11.96 -22.51
N ASN A 221 -8.95 -13.12 -21.97
CA ASN A 221 -10.29 -13.34 -21.46
C ASN A 221 -10.56 -12.51 -20.20
N ILE A 222 -9.63 -12.49 -19.25
CA ILE A 222 -9.73 -11.69 -18.02
C ILE A 222 -9.94 -10.21 -18.40
N GLY A 223 -9.09 -9.64 -19.25
CA GLY A 223 -9.22 -8.24 -19.68
C GLY A 223 -10.58 -7.95 -20.32
N ARG A 224 -11.04 -8.81 -21.23
CA ARG A 224 -12.37 -8.67 -21.86
C ARG A 224 -13.50 -8.73 -20.85
N GLU A 225 -13.49 -9.71 -19.95
CA GLU A 225 -14.57 -9.88 -18.99
C GLU A 225 -14.58 -8.78 -17.92
N LEU A 226 -13.43 -8.25 -17.51
CA LEU A 226 -13.36 -7.06 -16.66
C LEU A 226 -14.03 -5.86 -17.32
N ARG A 227 -13.82 -5.68 -18.64
CA ARG A 227 -14.49 -4.63 -19.40
C ARG A 227 -15.99 -4.89 -19.55
N ASP A 228 -16.38 -6.12 -19.87
CA ASP A 228 -17.79 -6.49 -20.07
C ASP A 228 -18.59 -6.40 -18.75
N ALA A 229 -17.94 -6.65 -17.61
CA ALA A 229 -18.49 -6.44 -16.27
C ALA A 229 -18.53 -4.95 -15.85
N GLY A 230 -18.01 -4.04 -16.68
CA GLY A 230 -17.95 -2.60 -16.36
C GLY A 230 -16.89 -2.22 -15.32
N LEU A 231 -15.97 -3.13 -14.98
CA LEU A 231 -14.89 -2.89 -14.01
C LEU A 231 -13.68 -2.19 -14.65
N SER A 232 -13.44 -2.40 -15.94
CA SER A 232 -12.35 -1.73 -16.68
C SER A 232 -12.87 -1.01 -17.93
N ARG A 233 -12.26 0.14 -18.25
CA ARG A 233 -12.52 0.86 -19.51
C ARG A 233 -11.95 0.13 -20.74
N THR A 234 -10.99 -0.78 -20.54
CA THR A 234 -10.25 -1.44 -21.62
C THR A 234 -10.21 -2.95 -21.44
N ALA A 235 -10.10 -3.69 -22.54
CA ALA A 235 -9.97 -5.16 -22.53
C ALA A 235 -8.51 -5.67 -22.60
N ARG A 236 -7.52 -4.77 -22.43
CA ARG A 236 -6.10 -5.10 -22.62
C ARG A 236 -5.36 -5.12 -21.29
N GLN A 237 -4.33 -5.94 -21.22
CA GLN A 237 -3.29 -5.81 -20.20
C GLN A 237 -2.38 -4.63 -20.57
N HIS A 238 -2.11 -3.74 -19.62
CA HIS A 238 -1.21 -2.61 -19.77
C HIS A 238 0.21 -2.96 -19.29
N GLY A 239 1.16 -2.06 -19.55
CA GLY A 239 2.52 -2.18 -19.01
C GLY A 239 2.54 -2.06 -17.48
N TYR A 240 3.69 -2.41 -16.90
CA TYR A 240 3.95 -2.27 -15.47
C TYR A 240 3.78 -0.82 -15.00
N HIS A 241 3.06 -0.59 -13.90
CA HIS A 241 2.78 0.72 -13.29
C HIS A 241 1.95 1.69 -14.14
N SER A 242 1.10 1.18 -15.04
CA SER A 242 0.30 2.05 -15.91
C SER A 242 -0.77 2.88 -15.19
N GLN A 243 -1.24 2.43 -14.02
CA GLN A 243 -2.20 3.16 -13.18
C GLN A 243 -1.54 4.39 -12.56
N LEU A 244 -0.29 4.27 -12.11
CA LEU A 244 0.47 5.39 -11.58
C LEU A 244 0.60 6.51 -12.63
N GLU A 245 0.87 6.15 -13.88
CA GLU A 245 1.00 7.09 -14.99
C GLU A 245 -0.33 7.76 -15.38
N ALA A 246 -1.44 7.04 -15.23
CA ALA A 246 -2.76 7.55 -15.60
C ALA A 246 -3.44 8.42 -14.52
N GLY A 247 -2.89 8.41 -13.31
CA GLY A 247 -3.50 9.04 -12.14
C GLY A 247 -4.54 8.14 -11.47
N TYR A 248 -4.55 8.18 -10.14
CA TYR A 248 -5.53 7.45 -9.34
C TYR A 248 -6.89 8.15 -9.38
N THR A 249 -7.96 7.37 -9.44
CA THR A 249 -9.36 7.81 -9.47
C THR A 249 -10.18 6.83 -8.64
N ASP A 250 -11.34 7.26 -8.14
CA ASP A 250 -12.33 6.42 -7.47
C ASP A 250 -13.45 5.94 -8.41
N GLU A 251 -13.31 6.16 -9.72
CA GLU A 251 -14.30 5.71 -10.69
C GLU A 251 -14.41 4.16 -10.70
N PRO A 252 -15.63 3.59 -10.55
CA PRO A 252 -15.81 2.14 -10.42
C PRO A 252 -15.32 1.30 -11.60
N ASN A 253 -15.19 1.91 -12.79
CA ASN A 253 -14.75 1.26 -14.02
C ASN A 253 -13.25 1.44 -14.32
N ALA A 254 -12.47 1.92 -13.36
CA ALA A 254 -11.06 2.23 -13.52
C ALA A 254 -10.11 1.14 -12.99
N TRP A 255 -10.57 -0.11 -12.86
CA TRP A 255 -9.67 -1.23 -12.60
C TRP A 255 -8.72 -1.46 -13.78
N ARG A 256 -7.47 -1.78 -13.47
CA ARG A 256 -6.43 -1.99 -14.49
C ARG A 256 -5.75 -3.34 -14.36
N LEU A 257 -5.78 -4.07 -15.46
CA LEU A 257 -4.99 -5.28 -15.63
C LEU A 257 -3.60 -4.89 -16.12
N GLU A 258 -2.56 -5.18 -15.33
CA GLU A 258 -1.17 -4.80 -15.59
C GLU A 258 -0.28 -6.03 -15.76
N GLN A 259 0.85 -5.84 -16.43
CA GLN A 259 1.96 -6.79 -16.41
C GLN A 259 2.71 -6.63 -15.10
N ASP A 260 3.06 -7.75 -14.48
CA ASP A 260 4.00 -7.80 -13.37
C ASP A 260 5.20 -8.67 -13.76
N CYS A 261 6.38 -8.33 -13.25
CA CYS A 261 7.63 -9.01 -13.61
C CYS A 261 7.84 -10.35 -12.89
N THR A 262 7.07 -10.62 -11.84
CA THR A 262 7.17 -11.81 -11.00
C THR A 262 6.02 -12.80 -11.18
N VAL A 263 4.84 -12.35 -11.65
CA VAL A 263 3.64 -13.18 -11.83
C VAL A 263 3.04 -13.11 -13.24
N ALA A 264 1.90 -13.76 -13.46
CA ALA A 264 1.24 -13.73 -14.76
C ALA A 264 0.62 -12.37 -15.09
N GLY A 265 0.04 -11.71 -14.10
CA GLY A 265 -0.50 -10.36 -14.16
C GLY A 265 -0.94 -9.86 -12.79
N GLU A 266 -1.22 -8.58 -12.73
CA GLU A 266 -1.71 -7.89 -11.54
C GLU A 266 -2.98 -7.11 -11.89
N LEU A 267 -3.98 -7.16 -11.02
CA LEU A 267 -5.18 -6.35 -11.17
C LEU A 267 -5.20 -5.27 -10.08
N VAL A 268 -5.07 -4.02 -10.50
CA VAL A 268 -5.00 -2.82 -9.64
C VAL A 268 -6.37 -2.16 -9.58
N SER A 269 -6.86 -1.90 -8.37
CA SER A 269 -8.15 -1.24 -8.17
C SER A 269 -8.07 0.30 -8.39
N PRO A 270 -9.22 0.96 -8.64
CA PRO A 270 -9.34 2.38 -8.31
C PRO A 270 -9.24 2.61 -6.79
N ILE A 271 -9.33 3.87 -6.36
CA ILE A 271 -9.56 4.19 -4.94
C ILE A 271 -10.96 3.67 -4.57
N LEU A 272 -11.00 2.78 -3.58
CA LEU A 272 -12.19 2.15 -3.05
C LEU A 272 -12.57 2.79 -1.72
N TYR A 273 -13.86 2.68 -1.40
CA TYR A 273 -14.45 3.04 -0.13
C TYR A 273 -15.34 1.89 0.35
N ASP A 274 -15.78 1.95 1.61
CA ASP A 274 -16.64 0.96 2.24
C ASP A 274 -18.09 1.06 1.73
N GLU A 275 -18.26 0.72 0.46
CA GLU A 275 -19.52 0.80 -0.27
C GLU A 275 -19.88 -0.58 -0.81
N PRO A 276 -21.18 -0.96 -0.84
CA PRO A 276 -21.61 -2.23 -1.41
C PRO A 276 -21.08 -2.47 -2.83
N GLN A 277 -21.01 -1.43 -3.65
CA GLN A 277 -20.48 -1.52 -5.00
C GLN A 277 -18.98 -1.86 -5.03
N SER A 278 -18.16 -1.27 -4.16
CA SER A 278 -16.72 -1.55 -4.09
C SER A 278 -16.45 -3.01 -3.72
N TRP A 279 -17.21 -3.55 -2.77
CA TRP A 279 -17.11 -4.96 -2.38
C TRP A 279 -17.63 -5.89 -3.48
N GLN A 280 -18.78 -5.59 -4.09
CA GLN A 280 -19.27 -6.38 -5.23
C GLN A 280 -18.28 -6.40 -6.40
N ASN A 281 -17.64 -5.26 -6.69
CA ASN A 281 -16.61 -5.15 -7.72
C ASN A 281 -15.39 -6.00 -7.39
N LEU A 282 -14.91 -5.98 -6.14
CA LEU A 282 -13.82 -6.83 -5.68
C LEU A 282 -14.14 -8.32 -5.86
N ALA A 283 -15.32 -8.75 -5.40
CA ALA A 283 -15.75 -10.14 -5.54
C ALA A 283 -15.84 -10.56 -7.01
N THR A 284 -16.42 -9.71 -7.86
CA THR A 284 -16.54 -9.94 -9.31
C THR A 284 -15.17 -10.02 -9.98
N ALA A 285 -14.23 -9.16 -9.60
CA ALA A 285 -12.85 -9.17 -10.09
C ALA A 285 -12.15 -10.49 -9.76
N CYS A 286 -12.24 -10.95 -8.51
CA CYS A 286 -11.67 -12.24 -8.09
C CYS A 286 -12.28 -13.41 -8.87
N GLU A 287 -13.61 -13.44 -9.04
CA GLU A 287 -14.31 -14.48 -9.79
C GLU A 287 -13.87 -14.52 -11.26
N ILE A 288 -13.75 -13.36 -11.92
CA ILE A 288 -13.30 -13.26 -13.32
C ILE A 288 -11.88 -13.81 -13.47
N ILE A 289 -10.97 -13.47 -12.56
CA ILE A 289 -9.60 -13.99 -12.58
C ILE A 289 -9.62 -15.52 -12.44
N GLU A 290 -10.30 -16.03 -11.41
CA GLU A 290 -10.32 -17.46 -11.09
C GLU A 290 -10.93 -18.31 -12.22
N ARG A 291 -12.11 -17.91 -12.74
CA ARG A 291 -12.82 -18.68 -13.77
C ARG A 291 -12.10 -18.71 -15.12
N ASN A 292 -11.21 -17.75 -15.36
CA ASN A 292 -10.35 -17.70 -16.55
C ASN A 292 -8.99 -18.39 -16.35
N GLY A 293 -8.85 -19.19 -15.29
CA GLY A 293 -7.66 -19.97 -15.01
C GLY A 293 -6.60 -19.20 -14.23
N GLY A 294 -6.93 -18.05 -13.66
CA GLY A 294 -6.11 -17.37 -12.67
C GLY A 294 -6.04 -18.17 -11.36
N ARG A 295 -4.94 -18.01 -10.62
CA ARG A 295 -4.74 -18.58 -9.29
C ARG A 295 -3.80 -17.72 -8.46
N ALA A 296 -4.00 -17.72 -7.15
CA ALA A 296 -2.95 -17.31 -6.22
C ALA A 296 -1.90 -18.42 -6.10
N SER A 297 -0.61 -18.05 -6.07
CA SER A 297 0.52 -18.97 -5.95
C SER A 297 1.50 -18.50 -4.86
N PHE A 298 2.60 -19.23 -4.63
CA PHE A 298 3.67 -18.76 -3.75
C PHE A 298 4.41 -17.53 -4.32
N GLY A 299 4.26 -17.24 -5.62
CA GLY A 299 4.84 -16.06 -6.24
C GLY A 299 4.00 -14.79 -6.00
N THR A 300 2.70 -14.95 -5.80
CA THR A 300 1.74 -13.83 -5.77
C THR A 300 1.65 -13.17 -4.41
N GLY A 301 1.58 -11.85 -4.41
CA GLY A 301 1.25 -10.97 -3.28
C GLY A 301 -0.15 -10.40 -3.32
N GLY A 302 -0.59 -9.94 -2.16
CA GLY A 302 -1.67 -8.97 -2.05
C GLY A 302 -1.09 -7.66 -1.55
N HIS A 303 -1.40 -6.56 -2.23
CA HIS A 303 -1.04 -5.23 -1.73
C HIS A 303 -2.29 -4.47 -1.35
N VAL A 304 -2.26 -3.84 -0.18
CA VAL A 304 -3.32 -2.93 0.27
C VAL A 304 -2.71 -1.54 0.43
N HIS A 305 -3.24 -0.58 -0.31
CA HIS A 305 -2.89 0.83 -0.18
C HIS A 305 -3.92 1.50 0.72
N VAL A 306 -3.47 2.27 1.70
CA VAL A 306 -4.36 3.02 2.60
C VAL A 306 -3.95 4.48 2.55
N GLY A 307 -4.92 5.37 2.26
CA GLY A 307 -4.70 6.81 2.31
C GLY A 307 -4.23 7.28 3.68
N MET A 308 -3.29 8.21 3.71
CA MET A 308 -2.65 8.77 4.92
C MET A 308 -2.65 10.30 4.89
N HIS A 309 -3.60 10.92 4.18
CA HIS A 309 -3.71 12.37 4.08
C HIS A 309 -3.87 13.05 5.45
N ASP A 310 -4.48 12.35 6.41
CA ASP A 310 -4.68 12.80 7.79
C ASP A 310 -3.45 12.61 8.69
N TYR A 311 -2.38 11.97 8.21
CA TYR A 311 -1.12 11.91 8.94
C TYR A 311 -0.36 13.23 8.86
N ASP A 312 -0.59 14.00 7.80
CA ASP A 312 0.12 15.24 7.48
C ASP A 312 1.66 15.04 7.60
N HIS A 313 2.40 16.05 8.04
CA HIS A 313 3.84 15.99 8.29
C HIS A 313 4.18 15.43 9.68
N ASP A 314 3.19 14.89 10.42
CA ASP A 314 3.41 14.37 11.76
C ASP A 314 4.09 12.99 11.72
N VAL A 315 5.38 12.99 12.03
CA VAL A 315 6.19 11.78 12.16
C VAL A 315 5.70 10.86 13.29
N ALA A 316 4.96 11.39 14.27
CA ALA A 316 4.43 10.59 15.37
C ALA A 316 3.37 9.60 14.89
N ASN A 317 2.48 10.00 13.95
CA ASN A 317 1.50 9.10 13.33
C ASN A 317 2.20 7.94 12.58
N HIS A 318 3.22 8.27 11.80
CA HIS A 318 4.03 7.28 11.08
C HIS A 318 4.78 6.34 12.04
N THR A 319 5.33 6.91 13.12
CA THR A 319 6.00 6.14 14.17
C THR A 319 5.03 5.18 14.86
N ARG A 320 3.83 5.64 15.24
CA ARG A 320 2.80 4.79 15.86
C ARG A 320 2.38 3.66 14.94
N LEU A 321 2.14 3.93 13.65
CA LEU A 321 1.84 2.88 12.68
C LEU A 321 2.92 1.80 12.64
N MET A 322 4.19 2.21 12.51
CA MET A 322 5.31 1.26 12.43
C MET A 322 5.57 0.54 13.75
N GLN A 323 5.31 1.18 14.90
CA GLN A 323 5.35 0.54 16.21
C GLN A 323 4.23 -0.48 16.39
N THR A 324 3.00 -0.19 15.94
CA THR A 324 1.89 -1.16 15.89
C THR A 324 2.27 -2.36 15.04
N TYR A 325 2.81 -2.12 13.84
CA TYR A 325 3.35 -3.18 13.00
C TYR A 325 4.40 -4.02 13.75
N ALA A 326 5.40 -3.39 14.39
CA ALA A 326 6.48 -4.10 15.07
C ALA A 326 5.99 -4.88 16.30
N ALA A 327 5.03 -4.34 17.06
CA ALA A 327 4.43 -4.99 18.22
C ALA A 327 3.64 -6.26 17.86
N HIS A 328 3.20 -6.37 16.60
CA HIS A 328 2.36 -7.47 16.12
C HIS A 328 2.93 -8.19 14.90
N GLU A 329 4.19 -7.96 14.55
CA GLU A 329 4.84 -8.44 13.31
C GLU A 329 4.59 -9.94 13.08
N ASP A 330 4.89 -10.79 14.07
CA ASP A 330 4.68 -12.24 13.95
C ASP A 330 3.21 -12.66 13.70
N VAL A 331 2.24 -11.98 14.32
CA VAL A 331 0.81 -12.25 14.12
C VAL A 331 0.31 -11.69 12.79
N LEU A 332 0.82 -10.54 12.36
CA LEU A 332 0.48 -9.95 11.08
C LEU A 332 0.94 -10.84 9.92
N TYR A 333 2.17 -11.35 9.98
CA TYR A 333 2.62 -12.35 9.02
C TYR A 333 1.77 -13.63 9.07
N ARG A 334 1.34 -14.06 10.27
CA ARG A 334 0.35 -15.14 10.37
C ARG A 334 -0.92 -14.87 9.59
N LEU A 335 -1.52 -13.71 9.77
CA LEU A 335 -2.75 -13.32 9.08
C LEU A 335 -2.53 -13.05 7.59
N ALA A 336 -1.29 -12.78 7.19
CA ALA A 336 -0.92 -12.62 5.79
C ALA A 336 -0.93 -13.90 4.99
N GLN A 337 -0.79 -15.06 5.65
CA GLN A 337 -0.86 -16.36 4.97
C GLN A 337 -2.18 -16.52 4.23
N ASN A 338 -2.12 -16.87 2.94
CA ASN A 338 -3.31 -17.31 2.22
C ASN A 338 -3.74 -18.69 2.75
N PRO A 339 -4.95 -18.85 3.32
CA PRO A 339 -5.40 -20.14 3.84
C PRO A 339 -5.51 -21.25 2.79
N ALA A 340 -5.68 -20.88 1.51
CA ALA A 340 -5.75 -21.81 0.39
C ALA A 340 -4.37 -22.18 -0.16
N SER A 341 -3.27 -21.61 0.37
CA SER A 341 -1.93 -21.90 -0.12
C SER A 341 -1.55 -23.37 0.11
N GLU A 342 -0.84 -23.94 -0.87
CA GLU A 342 -0.38 -25.32 -0.78
C GLU A 342 0.53 -25.50 0.44
N GLY A 343 0.26 -26.52 1.25
CA GLY A 343 1.00 -26.75 2.49
C GLY A 343 0.70 -25.76 3.62
N ASN A 344 -0.24 -24.82 3.46
CA ASN A 344 -0.57 -23.75 4.43
C ASN A 344 0.66 -22.90 4.81
N GLN A 345 1.44 -22.49 3.82
CA GLN A 345 2.66 -21.71 4.01
C GLN A 345 2.47 -20.29 3.49
N HIS A 346 3.15 -19.34 4.14
CA HIS A 346 3.31 -17.98 3.63
C HIS A 346 4.19 -17.98 2.37
N ARG A 347 4.05 -16.98 1.50
CA ARG A 347 4.91 -16.79 0.30
C ARG A 347 6.40 -16.52 0.59
N GLY A 348 6.81 -16.57 1.86
CA GLY A 348 8.11 -16.10 2.33
C GLY A 348 8.18 -14.57 2.41
N THR A 349 9.36 -14.04 2.76
CA THR A 349 9.56 -12.61 3.06
C THR A 349 10.41 -11.90 2.02
N ARG A 350 10.68 -12.52 0.86
CA ARG A 350 11.60 -11.96 -0.15
C ARG A 350 11.15 -10.59 -0.65
N TRP A 351 9.84 -10.43 -0.86
CA TRP A 351 9.19 -9.23 -1.41
C TRP A 351 8.37 -8.46 -0.37
N CYS A 352 8.47 -8.88 0.89
CA CYS A 352 7.83 -8.26 2.03
C CYS A 352 8.69 -8.53 3.26
N ARG A 353 9.91 -8.00 3.29
CA ARG A 353 10.84 -8.11 4.40
C ARG A 353 10.30 -7.36 5.62
N PRO A 354 10.48 -7.89 6.84
CA PRO A 354 10.04 -7.17 8.03
C PRO A 354 10.71 -5.79 8.14
N ASN A 355 9.92 -4.76 8.46
CA ASN A 355 10.46 -3.41 8.61
C ASN A 355 11.45 -3.28 9.78
N PRO A 356 12.58 -2.57 9.60
CA PRO A 356 13.39 -2.11 10.72
C PRO A 356 12.68 -0.93 11.39
N VAL A 357 12.20 -1.16 12.62
CA VAL A 357 11.50 -0.16 13.42
C VAL A 357 12.34 0.17 14.66
N PRO A 358 12.86 1.40 14.78
CA PRO A 358 13.57 1.84 15.97
C PRO A 358 12.66 1.87 17.20
N SER A 359 13.16 1.44 18.36
CA SER A 359 12.36 1.41 19.59
C SER A 359 11.93 2.82 20.04
N GLN A 360 12.76 3.82 19.80
CA GLN A 360 12.48 5.24 20.05
C GLN A 360 11.57 5.90 19.00
N GLY A 361 11.22 5.18 17.92
CA GLY A 361 10.52 5.75 16.77
C GLY A 361 11.43 6.53 15.81
N TYR A 362 10.81 7.18 14.83
CA TYR A 362 11.52 7.98 13.83
C TYR A 362 11.48 9.46 14.23
N THR A 363 12.54 10.20 13.91
CA THR A 363 12.56 11.67 14.09
C THR A 363 12.18 12.43 12.82
N ALA A 364 12.15 11.75 11.67
CA ALA A 364 11.65 12.28 10.39
C ALA A 364 11.14 11.15 9.49
N ILE A 365 10.15 11.42 8.63
CA ILE A 365 9.60 10.45 7.67
C ILE A 365 10.70 9.93 6.71
N SER A 366 11.69 10.77 6.38
CA SER A 366 12.84 10.41 5.54
C SER A 366 13.72 9.29 6.11
N GLN A 367 13.64 9.01 7.42
CA GLN A 367 14.37 7.91 8.07
C GLN A 367 13.69 6.55 7.89
N ILE A 368 12.43 6.51 7.47
CA ILE A 368 11.67 5.27 7.34
C ILE A 368 12.12 4.55 6.07
N GLU A 369 12.99 3.55 6.16
CA GLU A 369 13.36 2.73 5.00
C GLU A 369 12.12 2.29 4.20
N SER A 370 12.03 2.75 2.96
CA SER A 370 10.87 2.56 2.09
C SER A 370 11.35 2.14 0.72
N TYR A 371 11.09 0.89 0.38
CA TYR A 371 11.26 0.34 -0.96
C TYR A 371 10.31 -0.84 -1.15
N HIS A 372 10.07 -1.25 -2.40
CA HIS A 372 9.10 -2.28 -2.80
C HIS A 372 9.34 -3.68 -2.18
N GLY A 373 10.45 -3.89 -1.47
CA GLY A 373 10.71 -5.15 -0.78
C GLY A 373 10.25 -5.19 0.68
N MET A 374 9.63 -4.14 1.21
CA MET A 374 9.27 -4.01 2.63
C MET A 374 7.83 -4.44 2.91
N ALA A 375 7.57 -5.00 4.10
CA ALA A 375 6.23 -5.42 4.53
C ALA A 375 5.22 -4.27 4.59
N VAL A 376 5.66 -3.10 5.03
CA VAL A 376 4.94 -1.82 4.93
C VAL A 376 5.85 -0.83 4.21
N ASN A 377 5.41 -0.31 3.08
CA ASN A 377 6.14 0.67 2.27
C ASN A 377 5.48 2.04 2.41
N LEU A 378 6.26 3.04 2.86
CA LEU A 378 5.78 4.40 3.11
C LEU A 378 6.35 5.40 2.09
N SER A 379 6.76 4.93 0.90
CA SER A 379 7.20 5.80 -0.19
C SER A 379 6.07 6.71 -0.71
N GLY A 380 4.81 6.23 -0.68
CA GLY A 380 3.62 7.05 -0.96
C GLY A 380 3.46 8.18 0.05
N ALA A 381 3.55 7.88 1.35
CA ALA A 381 3.42 8.85 2.43
C ALA A 381 4.49 9.95 2.38
N ARG A 382 5.73 9.61 1.98
CA ARG A 382 6.83 10.58 1.80
C ARG A 382 6.55 11.67 0.78
N ARG A 383 5.64 11.44 -0.18
CA ARG A 383 5.26 12.42 -1.20
C ARG A 383 4.29 13.48 -0.65
N GLY A 384 3.58 13.18 0.44
CA GLY A 384 2.63 14.10 1.07
C GLY A 384 1.36 14.35 0.27
N GLY A 385 0.53 15.27 0.78
CA GLY A 385 -0.71 15.73 0.16
C GLY A 385 -1.82 14.67 0.07
N GLU A 386 -2.81 14.93 -0.77
CA GLU A 386 -3.98 14.05 -0.96
C GLU A 386 -3.62 12.65 -1.49
N SER A 387 -2.46 12.51 -2.13
CA SER A 387 -1.96 11.23 -2.66
C SER A 387 -1.15 10.40 -1.64
N ALA A 388 -0.93 10.93 -0.43
CA ALA A 388 -0.19 10.25 0.62
C ALA A 388 -0.88 8.93 0.97
N HIS A 389 -0.12 7.84 0.95
CA HIS A 389 -0.61 6.51 1.31
C HIS A 389 0.51 5.61 1.80
N GLY A 390 0.15 4.61 2.61
CA GLY A 390 1.01 3.49 2.95
C GLY A 390 0.56 2.23 2.22
N GLU A 391 1.53 1.44 1.80
CA GLU A 391 1.33 0.21 1.05
C GLU A 391 1.72 -0.99 1.92
N PHE A 392 0.75 -1.83 2.24
CA PHE A 392 0.93 -3.04 3.02
C PHE A 392 1.14 -4.22 2.07
N ARG A 393 2.38 -4.71 2.01
CA ARG A 393 2.84 -5.74 1.06
C ARG A 393 3.05 -7.11 1.70
N LEU A 394 2.88 -7.21 3.02
CA LEU A 394 3.06 -8.48 3.73
C LEU A 394 2.10 -9.57 3.28
N TRP A 395 0.92 -9.21 2.75
CA TRP A 395 -0.15 -10.15 2.43
C TRP A 395 0.25 -11.13 1.30
N ASP A 396 -0.06 -12.41 1.47
CA ASP A 396 -0.03 -13.36 0.35
C ASP A 396 -1.13 -13.03 -0.66
N GLY A 397 -0.88 -13.33 -1.93
CA GLY A 397 -1.91 -13.26 -2.96
C GLY A 397 -3.09 -14.18 -2.62
N SER A 398 -4.30 -13.71 -2.89
CA SER A 398 -5.54 -14.46 -2.71
C SER A 398 -6.55 -14.08 -3.78
N LEU A 399 -7.41 -15.03 -4.15
CA LEU A 399 -8.62 -14.77 -4.94
C LEU A 399 -9.89 -14.98 -4.09
N ASN A 400 -9.77 -15.18 -2.77
CA ASN A 400 -10.92 -15.20 -1.88
C ASN A 400 -11.22 -13.77 -1.41
N PRO A 401 -12.35 -13.16 -1.83
CA PRO A 401 -12.64 -11.76 -1.49
C PRO A 401 -12.80 -11.53 0.02
N SER A 402 -13.14 -12.56 0.80
CA SER A 402 -13.22 -12.47 2.27
C SER A 402 -11.86 -12.35 2.93
N VAL A 403 -10.85 -13.04 2.39
CA VAL A 403 -9.47 -12.94 2.86
C VAL A 403 -8.93 -11.55 2.55
N ILE A 404 -9.09 -11.08 1.32
CA ILE A 404 -8.67 -9.73 0.88
C ILE A 404 -9.37 -8.66 1.73
N GLN A 405 -10.69 -8.74 1.92
CA GLN A 405 -11.42 -7.79 2.76
C GLN A 405 -10.90 -7.76 4.20
N THR A 406 -10.55 -8.92 4.77
CA THR A 406 -9.99 -8.96 6.13
C THR A 406 -8.62 -8.28 6.18
N GLN A 407 -7.77 -8.49 5.16
CA GLN A 407 -6.47 -7.83 5.04
C GLN A 407 -6.63 -6.31 4.87
N VAL A 408 -7.60 -5.86 4.07
CA VAL A 408 -7.98 -4.45 3.94
C VAL A 408 -8.37 -3.86 5.30
N LYS A 409 -9.24 -4.53 6.06
CA LYS A 409 -9.63 -4.07 7.40
C LYS A 409 -8.45 -3.97 8.35
N LEU A 410 -7.54 -4.95 8.35
CA LEU A 410 -6.34 -4.91 9.18
C LEU A 410 -5.45 -3.71 8.83
N SER A 411 -5.21 -3.46 7.54
CA SER A 411 -4.45 -2.30 7.07
C SER A 411 -5.13 -0.97 7.44
N LEU A 412 -6.44 -0.85 7.21
CA LEU A 412 -7.22 0.33 7.59
C LEU A 412 -7.21 0.55 9.11
N GLY A 413 -7.43 -0.51 9.89
CA GLY A 413 -7.43 -0.46 11.35
C GLY A 413 -6.07 -0.02 11.91
N MET A 414 -4.98 -0.53 11.34
CA MET A 414 -3.62 -0.11 11.73
C MET A 414 -3.37 1.37 11.44
N ALA A 415 -3.80 1.87 10.29
CA ALA A 415 -3.68 3.28 9.93
C ALA A 415 -4.54 4.18 10.85
N ALA A 416 -5.78 3.77 11.10
CA ALA A 416 -6.68 4.53 11.97
C ALA A 416 -6.21 4.56 13.43
N ALA A 417 -5.74 3.44 13.97
CA ALA A 417 -5.23 3.35 15.34
C ALA A 417 -4.04 4.28 15.57
N ALA A 418 -3.16 4.43 14.58
CA ALA A 418 -1.99 5.29 14.67
C ALA A 418 -2.32 6.79 14.74
N VAL A 419 -3.50 7.21 14.30
CA VAL A 419 -3.98 8.60 14.40
C VAL A 419 -4.78 8.84 15.68
N ARG A 420 -5.58 7.84 16.05
CA ARG A 420 -6.42 7.87 17.24
C ARG A 420 -5.60 7.92 18.53
N ASP A 421 -4.60 7.06 18.66
CA ASP A 421 -3.90 6.87 19.92
C ASP A 421 -2.82 7.96 20.10
N ASP A 422 -2.86 8.73 21.20
CA ASP A 422 -1.80 9.70 21.52
C ASP A 422 -0.58 9.05 22.20
N THR A 423 -0.77 7.84 22.73
CA THR A 423 0.22 7.11 23.52
C THR A 423 1.10 6.23 22.63
N THR A 424 2.35 6.02 23.05
CA THR A 424 3.23 5.00 22.43
C THR A 424 2.57 3.62 22.54
N VAL A 425 2.60 2.87 21.44
CA VAL A 425 2.04 1.52 21.37
C VAL A 425 2.68 0.64 22.47
N PRO A 426 1.91 0.17 23.47
CA PRO A 426 2.46 -0.65 24.53
C PRO A 426 2.85 -2.02 23.97
N GLY A 427 4.13 -2.38 24.01
CA GLY A 427 4.54 -3.74 23.67
C GLY A 427 6.00 -3.90 23.30
N THR A 428 6.58 -5.04 23.68
CA THR A 428 7.85 -5.50 23.12
C THR A 428 7.62 -5.92 21.67
N ARG A 429 8.52 -5.54 20.75
CA ARG A 429 8.50 -6.03 19.36
C ARG A 429 8.34 -7.55 19.31
N MET A 430 7.35 -8.02 18.56
CA MET A 430 7.09 -9.45 18.33
C MET A 430 7.69 -9.88 17.00
N GLN A 431 9.01 -10.03 16.96
CA GLN A 431 9.75 -10.41 15.75
C GLN A 431 9.17 -11.67 15.11
N LEU A 432 9.18 -11.72 13.78
CA LEU A 432 8.76 -12.90 13.02
C LEU A 432 9.41 -14.18 13.54
N GLY A 433 8.59 -15.16 13.92
CA GLY A 433 9.01 -16.40 14.56
C GLY A 433 8.92 -16.41 16.09
N SER A 434 8.54 -15.30 16.74
CA SER A 434 8.41 -15.22 18.21
C SER A 434 7.46 -16.27 18.80
N HIS A 435 6.38 -16.64 18.10
CA HIS A 435 5.50 -17.73 18.52
C HIS A 435 6.24 -19.07 18.72
N ARG A 436 7.27 -19.38 17.90
CA ARG A 436 8.06 -20.62 18.04
C ARG A 436 8.89 -20.57 19.31
N GLU A 437 9.49 -19.43 19.59
CA GLU A 437 10.28 -19.20 20.79
C GLU A 437 9.41 -19.32 22.05
N GLN A 438 8.24 -18.68 22.04
CA GLN A 438 7.28 -18.76 23.15
C GLN A 438 6.83 -20.20 23.42
N ARG A 439 6.52 -20.99 22.37
CA ARG A 439 6.18 -22.41 22.53
C ARG A 439 7.34 -23.23 23.10
N ARG A 440 8.56 -22.96 22.64
CA ARG A 440 9.78 -23.61 23.17
C ARG A 440 9.98 -23.30 24.66
N GLN A 441 9.84 -22.04 25.06
CA GLN A 441 9.97 -21.60 26.44
C GLN A 441 8.87 -22.17 27.34
N ALA A 442 7.65 -22.32 26.82
CA ALA A 442 6.54 -22.97 27.51
C ALA A 442 6.68 -24.51 27.59
N GLY A 443 7.74 -25.11 27.03
CA GLY A 443 7.90 -26.57 26.99
C GLY A 443 6.85 -27.28 26.14
N VAL A 444 6.13 -26.55 25.28
CA VAL A 444 5.11 -27.09 24.40
C VAL A 444 5.77 -27.56 23.12
N GLY A 445 5.90 -28.88 22.95
CA GLY A 445 6.42 -29.47 21.72
C GLY A 445 5.65 -29.02 20.49
N GLN A 446 6.33 -28.87 19.35
CA GLN A 446 5.76 -28.32 18.10
C GLN A 446 4.45 -28.99 17.65
N ARG A 447 4.28 -30.29 17.95
CA ARG A 447 3.11 -31.10 17.56
C ARG A 447 1.97 -31.13 18.59
N ARG A 448 2.16 -30.57 19.80
CA ARG A 448 1.12 -30.55 20.83
C ARG A 448 0.10 -29.45 20.54
N ARG A 449 -1.19 -29.81 20.54
CA ARG A 449 -2.30 -28.85 20.48
C ARG A 449 -2.26 -27.98 21.74
N LEU A 450 -2.28 -26.66 21.55
CA LEU A 450 -2.36 -25.68 22.63
C LEU A 450 -3.75 -25.75 23.29
N SER A 451 -3.80 -25.63 24.61
CA SER A 451 -5.04 -25.66 25.41
C SER A 451 -4.86 -24.91 26.72
N GLY A 452 -5.94 -24.43 27.34
CA GLY A 452 -5.89 -23.75 28.64
C GLY A 452 -4.98 -22.52 28.62
N ASP A 453 -4.12 -22.40 29.62
CA ASP A 453 -3.23 -21.24 29.78
C ASP A 453 -2.23 -21.08 28.64
N ASP A 454 -1.74 -22.19 28.06
CA ASP A 454 -0.83 -22.13 26.89
C ASP A 454 -1.53 -21.48 25.70
N TRP A 455 -2.81 -21.81 25.47
CA TRP A 455 -3.61 -21.23 24.40
C TRP A 455 -3.92 -19.75 24.68
N ARG A 456 -4.33 -19.42 25.90
CA ARG A 456 -4.58 -18.04 26.32
C ARG A 456 -3.35 -17.14 26.18
N THR A 457 -2.18 -17.65 26.54
CA THR A 457 -0.90 -16.93 26.48
C THR A 457 -0.43 -16.75 25.04
N THR A 458 -0.40 -17.82 24.24
CA THR A 458 0.09 -17.78 22.84
C THR A 458 -0.82 -17.03 21.88
N THR A 459 -2.06 -16.74 22.27
CA THR A 459 -3.00 -15.90 21.49
C THR A 459 -3.10 -14.47 22.02
N ALA A 460 -2.43 -14.13 23.13
CA ALA A 460 -2.55 -12.81 23.75
C ALA A 460 -2.20 -11.67 22.78
N ASN A 461 -1.12 -11.80 22.00
CA ASN A 461 -0.71 -10.75 21.06
C ASN A 461 -1.72 -10.54 19.92
N PHE A 462 -2.40 -11.61 19.46
CA PHE A 462 -3.48 -11.48 18.47
C PHE A 462 -4.70 -10.76 19.08
N ARG A 463 -5.10 -11.13 20.29
CA ARG A 463 -6.24 -10.50 20.98
C ARG A 463 -5.99 -9.02 21.23
N GLN A 464 -4.82 -8.67 21.75
CA GLN A 464 -4.38 -7.28 21.96
C GLN A 464 -4.39 -6.46 20.66
N MET A 465 -3.90 -7.03 19.56
CA MET A 465 -3.94 -6.38 18.26
C MET A 465 -5.39 -6.15 17.81
N VAL A 466 -6.24 -7.18 17.86
CA VAL A 466 -7.62 -7.06 17.38
C VAL A 466 -8.43 -6.04 18.21
N ASP A 467 -8.18 -5.94 19.51
CA ASP A 467 -8.80 -4.92 20.37
C ASP A 467 -8.28 -3.51 20.07
N SER A 468 -6.99 -3.36 19.74
CA SER A 468 -6.44 -2.04 19.38
C SER A 468 -6.90 -1.57 18.00
N LEU A 469 -7.15 -2.49 17.06
CA LEU A 469 -7.55 -2.16 15.70
C LEU A 469 -9.06 -2.01 15.53
N PHE A 470 -9.86 -2.78 16.25
CA PHE A 470 -11.30 -2.89 16.01
C PHE A 470 -12.13 -2.80 17.28
N GLN A 471 -13.30 -2.19 17.18
CA GLN A 471 -14.30 -2.21 18.27
C GLN A 471 -15.47 -3.13 17.96
N ARG A 472 -15.85 -3.22 16.69
CA ARG A 472 -17.04 -3.95 16.25
C ARG A 472 -16.81 -5.45 16.38
N PRO A 473 -17.72 -6.19 17.04
CA PRO A 473 -17.63 -7.64 17.12
C PRO A 473 -17.49 -8.32 15.75
N GLU A 474 -18.13 -7.79 14.70
CA GLU A 474 -18.05 -8.36 13.35
C GLU A 474 -16.63 -8.32 12.77
N ASP A 475 -15.89 -7.23 12.98
CA ASP A 475 -14.53 -7.06 12.48
C ASP A 475 -13.56 -7.96 13.24
N LYS A 476 -13.75 -8.07 14.56
CA LYS A 476 -13.00 -9.01 15.42
C LYS A 476 -13.27 -10.46 15.05
N ALA A 477 -14.52 -10.82 14.82
CA ALA A 477 -14.93 -12.16 14.41
C ALA A 477 -14.34 -12.53 13.04
N GLN A 478 -14.31 -11.60 12.09
CA GLN A 478 -13.74 -11.83 10.77
C GLN A 478 -12.21 -12.03 10.83
N ALA A 479 -11.48 -11.17 11.56
CA ALA A 479 -10.05 -11.36 11.81
C ALA A 479 -9.75 -12.69 12.53
N THR A 480 -10.60 -13.07 13.49
CA THR A 480 -10.50 -14.35 14.22
C THR A 480 -10.75 -15.55 13.31
N ALA A 481 -11.68 -15.44 12.36
CA ALA A 481 -11.92 -16.48 11.38
C ALA A 481 -10.70 -16.69 10.47
N LEU A 482 -10.05 -15.62 10.03
CA LEU A 482 -8.80 -15.72 9.27
C LEU A 482 -7.67 -16.31 10.12
N PHE A 483 -7.52 -15.85 11.37
CA PHE A 483 -6.56 -16.42 12.32
C PHE A 483 -6.77 -17.91 12.55
N GLN A 484 -8.02 -18.36 12.60
CA GLN A 484 -8.38 -19.77 12.77
C GLN A 484 -7.98 -20.63 11.56
N GLN A 485 -8.13 -20.08 10.35
CA GLN A 485 -7.79 -20.77 9.11
C GLN A 485 -6.29 -20.85 8.86
N THR A 486 -5.52 -19.85 9.29
CA THR A 486 -4.06 -19.84 9.13
C THR A 486 -3.38 -20.81 10.12
N ARG A 487 -2.50 -21.67 9.60
CA ARG A 487 -1.92 -22.80 10.36
C ARG A 487 -0.50 -22.55 10.86
N TRP A 488 -0.14 -21.28 11.00
CA TRP A 488 1.18 -20.79 11.40
C TRP A 488 1.75 -21.42 12.69
N GLN A 489 0.90 -21.85 13.62
CA GLN A 489 1.33 -22.50 14.86
C GLN A 489 1.68 -23.99 14.72
N ARG A 490 1.43 -24.64 13.58
CA ARG A 490 1.66 -26.10 13.42
C ARG A 490 3.04 -26.46 12.86
N HIS A 491 3.81 -25.47 12.43
CA HIS A 491 5.12 -25.65 11.79
C HIS A 491 6.25 -24.99 12.57
#